data_AF-A0A530ZUX7-F1
#
_entry.id   AF-A0A530ZUX7-F1
#
_cell.length_a   1.000
_cell.length_b   1.000
_cell.length_c   1.000
_cell.angle_alpha   90.00
_cell.angle_beta   90.00
_cell.angle_gamma   90.00
#
_symmetry.space_group_name_H-M   'P 1'
#
loop_
_entity.id
_entity.type
_entity.pdbx_description
1 polymer ?
#
loop_
_entity_poly.entity_id
_entity_poly.type
_entity_poly.pdbx_seq_one_letter_code
_entity_poly.pdbx_strand_id
1 'polypeptide(L)' 'MIRFSLICDHEHEFEGWFRSNDDFDTQKKRGFVDCPICGSHKV' A
#
# COMPACT_ATOMS: atom_id res chain seq x y z
N MET A 1 8.50 -10.89 -6.39
CA MET A 1 7.68 -9.73 -5.96
C MET A 1 6.24 -10.21 -5.96
N ILE A 2 5.51 -9.95 -4.87
CA ILE A 2 4.12 -10.35 -4.67
C ILE A 2 3.26 -9.12 -5.01
N ARG A 3 2.22 -9.35 -5.82
CA ARG A 3 1.24 -8.33 -6.16
C ARG A 3 0.16 -8.28 -5.09
N PHE A 4 -0.02 -7.13 -4.46
CA PHE A 4 -1.07 -6.86 -3.50
C PHE A 4 -2.09 -5.91 -4.12
N SER A 5 -3.37 -6.24 -3.96
CA SER A 5 -4.47 -5.31 -4.23
C SER A 5 -4.72 -4.52 -2.95
N LEU A 6 -4.49 -3.21 -3.02
CA LEU A 6 -4.62 -2.28 -1.90
C LEU A 6 -5.78 -1.33 -2.15
N ILE A 7 -6.44 -0.94 -1.07
CA ILE A 7 -7.54 0.02 -1.09
C ILE A 7 -7.27 1.04 0.01
N CYS A 8 -7.22 2.31 -0.36
CA CYS A 8 -7.05 3.38 0.64
C CYS A 8 -8.37 3.72 1.35
N ASP A 9 -8.32 4.57 2.37
CA ASP A 9 -9.51 5.04 3.10
C ASP A 9 -10.52 5.83 2.25
N HIS A 10 -10.08 6.32 1.09
CA HIS A 10 -10.92 6.97 0.08
C HIS A 10 -11.48 6.01 -0.98
N GLU A 11 -11.45 4.69 -0.73
CA GLU A 11 -11.96 3.67 -1.67
C GLU A 11 -11.22 3.59 -3.02
N HIS A 12 -10.04 4.20 -3.14
CA HIS A 12 -9.20 4.01 -4.34
C HIS A 12 -8.51 2.65 -4.31
N GLU A 13 -8.80 1.83 -5.31
CA GLU A 13 -8.14 0.55 -5.56
C GLU A 13 -6.85 0.76 -6.38
N PHE A 14 -5.76 0.15 -5.93
CA PHE A 14 -4.49 0.19 -6.65
C PHE A 14 -3.64 -1.05 -6.37
N GLU A 15 -2.62 -1.28 -7.19
CA GLU A 15 -1.75 -2.45 -7.08
C GLU A 15 -0.37 -2.05 -6.54
N GLY A 16 0.05 -2.72 -5.47
CA GLY A 16 1.38 -2.56 -4.88
C GLY A 16 2.22 -3.82 -5.07
N TRP A 17 3.51 -3.63 -5.40
CA TRP A 17 4.45 -4.72 -5.60
C TRP A 17 5.45 -4.77 -4.45
N PHE A 18 5.27 -5.73 -3.57
CA PHE A 18 6.10 -5.90 -2.37
C PHE A 18 6.98 -7.14 -2.48
N ARG A 19 8.09 -7.16 -1.75
CA ARG A 19 8.98 -8.34 -1.76
C ARG A 19 8.37 -9.50 -0.98
N SER A 20 7.58 -9.22 0.06
CA SER A 20 6.93 -10.18 0.95
C SER A 20 5.82 -9.47 1.75
N ASN A 21 4.98 -10.23 2.46
CA ASN A 21 3.96 -9.64 3.36
C ASN A 21 4.59 -8.82 4.51
N ASP A 22 5.74 -9.25 5.01
CA ASP A 22 6.49 -8.54 6.07
C ASP A 22 7.06 -7.18 5.59
N ASP A 23 7.53 -7.14 4.35
CA ASP A 23 7.98 -5.92 3.67
C ASP A 23 6.82 -4.92 3.51
N PHE A 24 5.64 -5.40 3.11
CA PHE A 24 4.42 -4.58 3.07
C PHE A 24 4.06 -4.01 4.45
N ASP A 25 3.99 -4.84 5.49
CA ASP A 25 3.64 -4.40 6.85
C ASP A 25 4.67 -3.38 7.39
N THR A 26 5.96 -3.61 7.13
CA THR A 26 7.03 -2.68 7.50
C THR A 26 6.91 -1.34 6.78
N GLN A 27 6.69 -1.35 5.47
CA GLN A 27 6.52 -0.12 4.68
C GLN A 27 5.25 0.63 5.08
N LYS A 28 4.14 -0.08 5.32
CA LYS A 28 2.87 0.49 5.80
C LYS A 28 3.02 1.14 7.16
N LYS A 29 3.67 0.46 8.13
CA LYS A 29 3.95 1.03 9.47
C LYS A 29 4.85 2.26 9.42
N ARG A 30 5.77 2.32 8.44
CA ARG A 30 6.63 3.49 8.21
C ARG A 30 5.92 4.63 7.46
N GLY A 31 4.70 4.42 6.96
CA GLY A 31 3.99 5.38 6.12
C GLY A 31 4.60 5.52 4.72
N PHE A 32 5.32 4.52 4.23
CA PHE A 32 5.89 4.50 2.88
C PHE A 32 4.95 3.90 1.83
N VAL A 33 3.77 3.44 2.25
CA VAL A 33 2.72 3.02 1.33
C VAL A 33 1.70 4.14 1.24
N ASP A 34 1.76 4.89 0.15
CA ASP A 34 0.79 5.93 -0.19
C ASP A 34 -0.10 5.52 -1.36
N CYS A 35 -1.32 6.02 -1.34
CA CYS A 35 -2.23 5.89 -2.46
C CYS A 35 -1.76 6.80 -3.60
N PRO A 36 -1.52 6.28 -4.82
CA PRO A 36 -1.07 7.11 -5.94
C PRO A 36 -2.16 8.07 -6.45
N ILE A 37 -3.42 7.93 -6.01
CA ILE A 37 -4.55 8.76 -6.45
C ILE A 37 -4.75 9.96 -5.54
N CYS A 38 -4.72 9.77 -4.21
CA CYS A 38 -4.98 10.84 -3.24
C CYS A 38 -3.78 11.17 -2.33
N GLY A 39 -2.71 10.38 -2.36
CA GLY A 39 -1.58 10.52 -1.45
C GLY A 39 -1.87 10.06 -0.01
N SER A 40 -3.00 9.38 0.24
CA SER A 40 -3.30 8.87 1.57
C SER A 40 -2.36 7.72 1.95
N HIS A 41 -1.76 7.82 3.13
CA HIS A 41 -0.96 6.74 3.72
C HIS A 41 -1.80 5.69 4.46
N LYS A 42 -3.14 5.84 4.43
CA LYS A 42 -4.09 4.89 5.03
C LYS A 42 -4.59 3.93 3.96
N VAL A 43 -4.00 2.75 3.95
CA VAL A 43 -4.31 1.58 3.09
C VAL A 43 -4.46 0.34 3.96
#